data_AF-A0ABD5ZD08-F1
#
_entry.id   AF-A0ABD5ZD08-F1
#
_cell.length_a   1.000
_cell.length_b   1.000
_cell.length_c   1.000
_cell.angle_alpha   90.00
_cell.angle_beta   90.00
_cell.angle_gamma   90.00
#
_symmetry.space_group_name_H-M   'P 1'
#
loop_
_entity.id
_entity.type
_entity.pdbx_description
1 polymer ?
#
loop_
_entity_poly.entity_id
_entity_poly.type
_entity_poly.pdbx_seq_one_letter_code
_entity_poly.pdbx_strand_id
1 'polypeptide(L)'
;MTRYTPRIVDGTLYLVGEDGGDRLEVGTIDDVVDAVGGETYVIEYDHHQRTQPWLQTDDGVLEIDVREAVTTLPHTEKKVAELADYDMSTERYGLPTRTVEFANQLVDILELQGSS
;
A
#
# COMPACT_ATOMS: atom_id res chain seq x y z
N MET A 1 18.39 -9.96 -2.48
CA MET A 1 17.60 -8.81 -2.01
C MET A 1 16.51 -9.37 -1.14
N THR A 2 16.51 -9.02 0.13
CA THR A 2 15.48 -9.47 1.08
C THR A 2 14.16 -8.79 0.71
N ARG A 3 13.09 -9.59 0.56
CA ARG A 3 11.73 -9.06 0.46
C ARG A 3 11.12 -9.00 1.84
N TYR A 4 10.21 -8.05 1.99
CA TYR A 4 9.41 -7.90 3.19
C TYR A 4 7.95 -8.19 2.84
N THR A 5 7.32 -9.03 3.64
CA THR A 5 5.91 -9.40 3.48
C THR A 5 5.07 -8.71 4.54
N PRO A 6 3.89 -8.19 4.19
CA PRO A 6 2.92 -7.69 5.14
C PRO A 6 2.48 -8.79 6.11
N ARG A 7 2.36 -8.46 7.39
CA ARG A 7 1.82 -9.35 8.42
C ARG A 7 1.03 -8.55 9.44
N ILE A 8 -0.21 -8.99 9.69
CA ILE A 8 -1.05 -8.41 10.73
C ILE A 8 -0.86 -9.18 12.03
N VAL A 9 -0.61 -8.46 13.11
CA VAL A 9 -0.55 -8.99 14.48
C VAL A 9 -1.38 -8.07 15.35
N ASP A 10 -2.46 -8.60 15.94
CA ASP A 10 -3.38 -7.86 16.81
C ASP A 10 -3.92 -6.56 16.18
N GLY A 11 -4.17 -6.58 14.87
CA GLY A 11 -4.65 -5.40 14.11
C GLY A 11 -3.54 -4.47 13.61
N THR A 12 -2.31 -4.64 14.07
CA THR A 12 -1.15 -3.85 13.64
C THR A 12 -0.47 -4.49 12.44
N LEU A 13 -0.23 -3.68 11.41
CA LEU A 13 0.54 -4.03 10.22
C LEU A 13 2.04 -3.95 10.51
N TYR A 14 2.73 -5.05 10.20
CA TYR A 14 4.17 -5.16 10.18
C TYR A 14 4.66 -5.54 8.79
N LEU A 15 5.79 -5.00 8.37
CA LEU A 15 6.56 -5.49 7.23
C LEU A 15 7.65 -6.41 7.77
N VAL A 16 7.59 -7.71 7.44
CA VAL A 16 8.50 -8.73 7.99
C VAL A 16 9.40 -9.26 6.90
N GLY A 17 10.72 -9.20 7.11
CA GLY A 17 11.69 -9.77 6.18
C GLY A 17 11.46 -11.28 6.04
N GLU A 18 11.63 -11.82 4.84
CA GLU A 18 11.45 -13.27 4.55
C GLU A 18 12.26 -14.18 5.48
N ASP A 19 13.42 -13.70 5.94
CA ASP A 19 14.33 -14.40 6.86
C ASP A 19 13.85 -14.36 8.32
N GLY A 20 12.78 -13.60 8.61
CA GLY A 20 12.16 -13.44 9.93
C GLY A 20 12.94 -12.62 10.94
N GLY A 21 14.15 -12.15 10.60
CA GLY A 21 15.04 -11.41 11.51
C GLY A 21 14.62 -9.96 11.75
N ASP A 22 14.09 -9.29 10.71
CA ASP A 22 13.74 -7.88 10.75
C ASP A 22 12.23 -7.69 10.57
N ARG A 23 11.65 -6.79 11.37
CA ARG A 23 10.28 -6.34 11.19
C ARG A 23 10.17 -4.83 11.41
N LEU A 24 9.35 -4.18 10.60
CA LEU A 24 9.02 -2.77 10.74
C LEU A 24 7.54 -2.64 11.07
N GLU A 25 7.21 -1.94 12.15
CA GLU A 25 5.84 -1.55 12.46
C GLU A 25 5.41 -0.41 11.56
N VAL A 26 4.21 -0.49 10.97
CA VAL A 26 3.65 0.55 10.10
C VAL A 26 2.54 1.33 10.80
N GLY A 27 1.68 0.65 11.57
CA GLY A 27 0.48 1.23 12.17
C GLY A 27 -0.66 0.21 12.19
N THR A 28 -1.87 0.61 12.59
CA THR A 28 -3.02 -0.30 12.45
C THR A 28 -3.42 -0.44 10.99
N ILE A 29 -4.00 -1.58 10.62
CA ILE A 29 -4.49 -1.78 9.25
C ILE A 29 -5.60 -0.78 8.91
N ASP A 30 -6.43 -0.42 9.88
CA ASP A 30 -7.54 0.51 9.67
C ASP A 30 -7.02 1.93 9.42
N ASP A 31 -6.00 2.38 10.16
CA ASP A 31 -5.35 3.67 9.91
C ASP A 31 -4.70 3.73 8.52
N VAL A 32 -4.13 2.62 8.05
CA VAL A 32 -3.56 2.55 6.69
C VAL A 32 -4.66 2.69 5.64
N VAL A 33 -5.79 1.99 5.80
CA VAL A 33 -6.93 2.08 4.89
C VAL A 33 -7.51 3.50 4.87
N ASP A 34 -7.67 4.11 6.05
CA ASP A 34 -8.14 5.49 6.18
C ASP A 34 -7.17 6.48 5.53
N ALA A 35 -5.86 6.26 5.67
CA ALA A 35 -4.83 7.09 5.04
C ALA A 35 -4.82 7.00 3.51
N VAL A 36 -5.21 5.85 2.93
CA VAL A 36 -5.39 5.68 1.48
C VAL A 36 -6.68 6.36 0.98
N GLY A 37 -7.67 6.55 1.86
CA GLY A 37 -8.96 7.18 1.55
C GLY A 37 -10.15 6.21 1.57
N GLY A 38 -9.98 5.00 2.12
CA GLY A 38 -11.05 4.02 2.32
C GLY A 38 -10.71 2.62 1.79
N GLU A 39 -11.65 1.68 1.93
CA GLU A 39 -11.46 0.25 1.58
C GLU A 39 -11.29 0.02 0.07
N THR A 40 -11.68 0.98 -0.78
CA THR A 40 -11.61 0.85 -2.24
C THR A 40 -10.82 2.01 -2.84
N TYR A 41 -9.74 1.68 -3.54
CA TYR A 41 -9.00 2.63 -4.37
C TYR A 41 -9.45 2.48 -5.83
N VAL A 42 -9.71 3.61 -6.49
CA VAL A 42 -10.29 3.63 -7.84
C VAL A 42 -9.30 4.28 -8.80
N ILE A 43 -8.89 3.54 -9.83
CA ILE A 43 -8.04 4.07 -10.90
C ILE A 43 -8.88 4.27 -12.16
N GLU A 44 -8.94 5.50 -12.63
CA GLU A 44 -9.55 5.83 -13.92
C GLU A 44 -8.53 5.65 -15.04
N TYR A 45 -8.82 4.74 -15.98
CA TYR A 45 -7.99 4.58 -17.17
C TYR A 45 -8.24 5.70 -18.18
N ASP A 46 -7.19 6.12 -18.87
CA ASP A 46 -7.32 7.10 -19.94
C ASP A 46 -8.07 6.53 -21.16
N HIS A 47 -8.49 7.42 -22.07
CA HIS A 47 -9.27 7.05 -23.25
C HIS A 47 -8.55 6.03 -24.16
N HIS A 48 -7.22 5.98 -24.17
CA HIS A 48 -6.46 5.06 -25.02
C HIS A 48 -6.40 3.66 -24.39
N GLN A 49 -6.24 3.58 -23.07
CA GLN A 49 -6.21 2.34 -22.30
C GLN A 49 -7.60 1.64 -22.24
N ARG A 50 -8.68 2.42 -22.20
CA ARG A 50 -10.08 1.92 -22.24
C ARG A 50 -10.44 1.13 -23.50
N THR A 51 -9.64 1.21 -24.55
CA THR A 51 -9.89 0.47 -25.81
C THR A 51 -9.20 -0.89 -25.87
N GLN A 52 -8.43 -1.27 -24.85
CA GLN A 52 -7.70 -2.53 -24.83
C GLN A 52 -8.64 -3.74 -24.61
N PRO A 53 -8.62 -4.77 -25.48
CA PRO A 53 -9.55 -5.90 -25.40
C PRO A 53 -9.45 -6.75 -24.13
N TRP A 54 -8.31 -6.73 -23.43
CA TRP A 54 -8.11 -7.43 -22.16
C TRP A 54 -8.67 -6.66 -20.96
N LEU A 55 -9.02 -5.39 -21.14
CA LEU A 55 -9.63 -4.54 -20.13
C LEU A 55 -11.15 -4.81 -20.16
N GLN A 56 -11.57 -5.96 -19.62
CA GLN A 56 -12.99 -6.23 -19.37
C GLN A 56 -13.42 -5.52 -18.08
N THR A 57 -13.35 -4.20 -18.09
CA THR A 57 -13.95 -3.37 -17.05
C THR A 57 -15.10 -2.61 -17.68
N ASP A 58 -16.31 -2.81 -17.15
CA ASP A 58 -17.55 -2.32 -17.77
C ASP A 58 -17.57 -0.78 -17.93
N ASP A 59 -16.79 -0.04 -17.12
CA ASP A 59 -16.74 1.43 -17.11
C ASP A 59 -15.33 2.05 -17.31
N GLY A 60 -14.31 1.24 -17.65
CA GLY A 60 -12.94 1.76 -17.84
C GLY A 60 -12.32 2.29 -16.55
N VAL A 61 -12.60 1.59 -15.45
CA VAL A 61 -12.14 1.86 -14.08
C VAL A 61 -11.62 0.55 -13.49
N LEU A 62 -10.52 0.60 -12.73
CA LEU A 62 -10.05 -0.51 -11.89
C LEU A 62 -10.36 -0.18 -10.43
N GLU A 63 -11.19 -1.00 -9.80
CA GLU A 63 -11.42 -0.97 -8.36
C GLU A 63 -10.45 -1.94 -7.68
N ILE A 64 -9.77 -1.46 -6.64
CA ILE A 64 -8.77 -2.22 -5.89
C ILE A 64 -9.21 -2.24 -4.43
N ASP A 65 -9.30 -3.44 -3.85
CA ASP A 65 -9.44 -3.61 -2.41
C ASP A 65 -8.13 -3.23 -1.73
N VAL A 66 -8.17 -2.13 -0.96
CA VAL A 66 -6.98 -1.57 -0.31
C VAL A 66 -6.42 -2.53 0.72
N ARG A 67 -7.29 -3.19 1.48
CA ARG A 67 -6.88 -4.12 2.54
C ARG A 67 -6.22 -5.36 1.96
N GLU A 68 -6.74 -5.87 0.85
CA GLU A 68 -6.10 -6.95 0.09
C GLU A 68 -4.73 -6.52 -0.44
N ALA A 69 -4.63 -5.33 -1.05
CA ALA A 69 -3.38 -4.81 -1.57
C ALA A 69 -2.32 -4.64 -0.47
N VAL A 70 -2.69 -4.04 0.67
CA VAL A 70 -1.82 -3.86 1.84
C VAL A 70 -1.29 -5.19 2.36
N THR A 71 -2.12 -6.24 2.35
CA THR A 71 -1.74 -7.54 2.95
C THR A 71 -1.04 -8.49 2.00
N THR A 72 -1.02 -8.19 0.70
CA THR A 72 -0.50 -9.09 -0.34
C THR A 72 0.80 -8.60 -0.97
N LEU A 73 0.99 -7.28 -1.12
CA LEU A 73 2.10 -6.75 -1.89
C LEU A 73 3.44 -6.84 -1.13
N PRO A 74 4.47 -7.48 -1.69
CA PRO A 74 5.78 -7.53 -1.07
C PRO A 74 6.57 -6.23 -1.28
N HIS A 75 7.30 -5.82 -0.25
CA HIS A 75 8.14 -4.62 -0.26
C HIS A 75 9.61 -4.98 -0.41
N THR A 76 10.39 -4.05 -0.96
CA THR A 76 11.86 -4.19 -1.04
C THR A 76 12.50 -3.65 0.22
N GLU A 77 13.66 -4.18 0.57
CA GLU A 77 14.50 -3.66 1.66
C GLU A 77 14.72 -2.15 1.58
N LYS A 78 14.97 -1.60 0.38
CA LYS A 78 15.11 -0.16 0.16
C LYS A 78 13.88 0.63 0.63
N LYS A 79 12.68 0.22 0.23
CA LYS A 79 11.43 0.90 0.62
C LYS A 79 11.20 0.81 2.13
N VAL A 80 11.51 -0.34 2.73
CA VAL A 80 11.36 -0.54 4.18
C VAL A 80 12.35 0.32 4.96
N ALA A 81 13.59 0.44 4.48
CA ALA A 81 14.58 1.34 5.09
C ALA A 81 14.14 2.81 5.02
N GLU A 82 13.61 3.25 3.88
CA GLU A 82 13.02 4.59 3.75
C GLU A 82 11.84 4.80 4.72
N LEU A 83 10.97 3.80 4.90
CA LEU A 83 9.86 3.87 5.85
C LEU A 83 10.33 3.91 7.31
N ALA A 84 11.44 3.25 7.62
CA ALA A 84 12.00 3.21 8.98
C ALA A 84 12.47 4.59 9.47
N ASP A 85 12.83 5.49 8.56
CA ASP A 85 13.22 6.88 8.88
C ASP A 85 12.03 7.72 9.35
N TYR A 86 10.79 7.33 9.02
CA TYR A 86 9.60 8.00 9.54
C TYR A 86 9.25 7.51 10.94
N ASP A 87 8.87 8.45 11.79
CA ASP A 87 8.61 8.23 13.20
C ASP A 87 7.15 7.84 13.48
N MET A 88 6.92 6.98 14.48
CA MET A 88 5.59 6.51 14.90
C MET A 88 4.92 7.38 15.98
N SER A 89 5.69 8.24 16.66
CA SER A 89 5.21 9.17 17.70
C SER A 89 4.80 10.53 17.15
N THR A 90 5.24 10.85 15.94
CA THR A 90 4.80 12.04 15.21
C THR A 90 3.56 11.74 14.38
N GLU A 91 2.64 12.70 14.32
CA GLU A 91 1.39 12.56 13.59
C GLU A 91 1.34 13.46 12.36
N ARG A 92 0.71 12.94 11.30
CA ARG A 92 0.31 13.65 10.09
C ARG A 92 -1.14 13.29 9.79
N TYR A 93 -2.01 14.29 9.63
CA TYR A 93 -3.45 14.09 9.46
C TYR A 93 -4.13 13.29 10.61
N GLY A 94 -3.55 13.31 11.81
CA GLY A 94 -4.05 12.57 12.98
C GLY A 94 -3.64 11.09 13.03
N LEU A 95 -2.76 10.65 12.13
CA LEU A 95 -2.21 9.30 12.04
C LEU A 95 -0.69 9.33 12.17
N PRO A 96 -0.01 8.24 12.59
CA PRO A 96 1.45 8.21 12.64
C PRO A 96 2.07 8.54 11.28
N THR A 97 3.13 9.35 11.25
CA THR A 97 3.76 9.79 9.99
C THR A 97 4.16 8.61 9.11
N ARG A 98 4.75 7.56 9.69
CA ARG A 98 5.10 6.35 8.94
C ARG A 98 3.89 5.67 8.29
N THR A 99 2.74 5.64 8.96
CA THR A 99 1.50 5.08 8.42
C THR A 99 1.06 5.83 7.17
N VAL A 100 1.10 7.17 7.23
CA VAL A 100 0.74 8.03 6.09
C VAL A 100 1.72 7.84 4.92
N GLU A 101 3.02 7.79 5.19
CA GLU A 101 4.01 7.59 4.12
C GLU A 101 3.94 6.20 3.51
N PHE A 102 3.61 5.17 4.29
CA PHE A 102 3.31 3.85 3.74
C PHE A 102 2.10 3.89 2.80
N ALA A 103 1.00 4.55 3.20
CA ALA A 103 -0.19 4.70 2.37
C ALA A 103 0.11 5.44 1.06
N ASN A 104 0.90 6.53 1.11
CA ASN A 104 1.35 7.24 -0.09
C ASN A 104 2.14 6.32 -1.04
N GLN A 105 3.10 5.55 -0.50
CA GLN A 105 3.86 4.60 -1.32
C GLN A 105 3.00 3.49 -1.92
N LEU A 106 1.95 3.06 -1.21
CA LEU A 106 1.01 2.08 -1.74
C LEU A 106 0.22 2.67 -2.90
N VAL A 107 -0.34 3.87 -2.73
CA VAL A 107 -1.07 4.58 -3.80
C VAL A 107 -0.19 4.73 -5.05
N ASP A 108 1.07 5.15 -4.89
CA ASP A 108 2.02 5.24 -6.02
C ASP A 108 2.18 3.91 -6.77
N ILE A 109 2.20 2.78 -6.05
CA ILE A 109 2.29 1.44 -6.66
C ILE A 109 1.01 1.11 -7.43
N LEU A 110 -0.15 1.39 -6.84
CA LEU A 110 -1.44 1.12 -7.47
C LEU A 110 -1.60 1.93 -8.77
N GLU A 111 -1.28 3.23 -8.75
CA GLU A 111 -1.35 4.08 -9.94
C GLU A 111 -0.42 3.61 -11.08
N LEU A 112 0.76 3.08 -10.73
CA LEU A 112 1.66 2.48 -11.71
C LEU A 112 1.08 1.21 -12.34
N GLN A 113 0.29 0.41 -11.61
CA GLN A 113 -0.40 -0.75 -12.18
C GLN A 113 -1.50 -0.36 -13.16
N GLY A 114 -2.22 0.74 -12.89
CA GLY A 114 -3.23 1.27 -13.82
C GLY A 114 -2.65 1.97 -15.06
N SER A 115 -1.37 2.35 -15.03
CA SER A 115 -0.71 3.03 -16.16
C SER A 115 0.02 2.08 -17.13
N SER A 116 0.07 0.77 -16.82
CA SER A 116 0.84 -0.26 -17.53
C SER A 116 0.10 -0.94 -18.68
#